data_AF-A0A258R137-F1
#
_entry.id   AF-A0A258R137-F1
#
_cell.length_a   1.000
_cell.length_b   1.000
_cell.length_c   1.000
_cell.angle_alpha   90.00
_cell.angle_beta   90.00
_cell.angle_gamma   90.00
#
_symmetry.space_group_name_H-M   'P 1'
#
loop_
_entity.id
_entity.type
_entity.pdbx_description
1 polymer ?
#
loop_
_entity_poly.entity_id
_entity_poly.type
_entity_poly.pdbx_seq_one_letter_code
_entity_poly.pdbx_strand_id
1 'polypeptide(L)'
;DGSSITVATVFDLMMANYGLDRGFGGDHVARSYDDDVPFTPAWAERITGVKRDAIITVAREFATNAEKTNGRSMVILGAGINHWYHMDMAYRGIINLLVFCGAIGQSGGGWSHYVGQEKLRPQTGWQPLAFALDWSKPPRHMNSTSFFYAHTDQWRYETLTAAEILSPTAPEGDWGQSFIDYNVRAERMGWLPSAPQLKQNPLEIAAKAKTAGLEPKDYVVQALKSGELELSCHDPDDPANWPRNMFVWRSNLLGSSGKGHEYFLKHLLGTTHGVMGKDLGPEGAVRNQEVAWHETAPQGKLDLLVTLDFRMSTTCVYSDIVLPTATWYEKNDLNTSDMHPFIHPLSAAVDPAWEARSDWDIYK
;
A
#
# COMPACT_ATOMS: atom_id res chain seq x y z
N ASP A 1 -30.24 -15.61 -20.79
CA ASP A 1 -31.50 -14.95 -20.37
C ASP A 1 -32.30 -14.41 -21.58
N GLY A 2 -31.68 -14.21 -22.75
CA GLY A 2 -32.38 -13.70 -23.94
C GLY A 2 -32.47 -12.17 -23.99
N SER A 3 -31.77 -11.47 -23.09
CA SER A 3 -31.75 -10.01 -23.07
C SER A 3 -30.84 -9.44 -24.16
N SER A 4 -31.14 -8.21 -24.59
CA SER A 4 -30.29 -7.44 -25.50
C SER A 4 -29.55 -6.37 -24.71
N ILE A 5 -28.27 -6.17 -25.00
CA ILE A 5 -27.43 -5.15 -24.34
C ILE A 5 -26.66 -4.32 -25.38
N THR A 6 -26.42 -3.06 -25.05
CA THR A 6 -25.53 -2.19 -25.83
C THR A 6 -24.10 -2.36 -25.38
N VAL A 7 -23.17 -2.47 -26.31
CA VAL A 7 -21.74 -2.63 -26.03
C VAL A 7 -20.92 -1.61 -26.82
N ALA A 8 -19.78 -1.20 -26.26
CA ALA A 8 -18.79 -0.36 -26.93
C ALA A 8 -17.40 -0.93 -26.67
N THR A 9 -16.44 -0.64 -27.56
CA THR A 9 -15.05 -1.05 -27.34
C THR A 9 -14.38 -0.11 -26.33
N VAL A 10 -13.35 -0.60 -25.63
CA VAL A 10 -12.52 0.25 -24.76
C VAL A 10 -11.89 1.40 -25.55
N PHE A 11 -11.55 1.18 -26.83
CA PHE A 11 -11.03 2.23 -27.71
C PHE A 11 -12.05 3.36 -27.89
N ASP A 12 -13.30 3.03 -28.23
CA ASP A 12 -14.34 4.04 -28.43
C ASP A 12 -14.63 4.81 -27.13
N LEU A 13 -14.67 4.12 -25.99
CA LEU A 13 -14.81 4.75 -24.67
C LEU A 13 -13.61 5.65 -24.33
N MET A 14 -12.40 5.26 -24.70
CA MET A 14 -11.19 6.05 -24.45
C MET A 14 -11.16 7.33 -25.29
N MET A 15 -11.54 7.26 -26.57
CA MET A 15 -11.65 8.43 -27.44
C MET A 15 -12.72 9.40 -26.94
N ALA A 16 -13.87 8.87 -26.48
CA ALA A 16 -14.91 9.66 -25.84
C ALA A 16 -14.42 10.32 -24.55
N ASN A 17 -13.70 9.59 -23.69
CA ASN A 17 -13.14 10.12 -22.44
C ASN A 17 -12.12 11.25 -22.68
N TYR A 18 -11.31 11.18 -23.73
CA TYR A 18 -10.39 12.25 -24.14
C TYR A 18 -11.07 13.41 -24.90
N GLY A 19 -12.40 13.35 -25.09
CA GLY A 19 -13.16 14.40 -25.76
C GLY A 19 -12.85 14.53 -27.26
N LEU A 20 -12.44 13.45 -27.94
CA LEU A 20 -12.08 13.51 -29.36
C LEU A 20 -13.30 13.38 -30.27
N ASP A 21 -13.58 14.42 -31.07
CA ASP A 21 -14.62 14.33 -32.10
C ASP A 21 -14.15 13.47 -33.27
N ARG A 22 -14.91 12.39 -33.53
CA ARG A 22 -14.67 11.45 -34.64
C ARG A 22 -15.74 11.58 -35.74
N GLY A 23 -16.41 12.73 -35.80
CA GLY A 23 -17.52 13.01 -36.73
C GLY A 23 -18.90 12.78 -36.12
N PHE A 24 -18.99 12.66 -34.79
CA PHE A 24 -20.25 12.48 -34.07
C PHE A 24 -20.80 13.80 -33.52
N GLY A 25 -19.93 14.81 -33.33
CA GLY A 25 -20.31 16.08 -32.70
C GLY A 25 -20.73 15.91 -31.24
N GLY A 26 -21.36 16.95 -30.70
CA GLY A 26 -21.85 17.00 -29.31
C GLY A 26 -21.20 18.11 -28.47
N ASP A 27 -21.75 18.32 -27.27
CA ASP A 27 -21.37 19.44 -26.39
C ASP A 27 -20.11 19.17 -25.55
N HIS A 28 -19.61 17.93 -25.55
CA HIS A 28 -18.49 17.47 -24.71
C HIS A 28 -17.33 16.87 -25.51
N VAL A 29 -17.22 17.24 -26.79
CA VAL A 29 -16.09 16.91 -27.65
C VAL A 29 -15.39 18.19 -28.12
N ALA A 30 -14.08 18.16 -28.24
CA ALA A 30 -13.28 19.28 -28.70
C ALA A 30 -13.19 19.31 -30.24
N ARG A 31 -13.35 20.51 -30.80
CA ARG A 31 -13.12 20.83 -32.22
C ARG A 31 -11.72 21.36 -32.47
N SER A 32 -11.09 21.92 -31.44
CA SER A 32 -9.73 22.44 -31.48
C SER A 32 -8.99 22.23 -30.17
N TYR A 33 -7.66 22.40 -30.18
CA TYR A 33 -6.87 22.39 -28.95
C TYR A 33 -7.11 23.60 -28.04
N ASP A 34 -7.77 24.64 -28.56
CA ASP A 34 -8.09 25.88 -27.86
C ASP A 34 -9.43 25.83 -27.10
N ASP A 35 -10.22 24.78 -27.32
CA ASP A 35 -11.50 24.59 -26.65
C ASP A 35 -11.28 24.17 -25.18
N ASP A 36 -11.90 24.84 -24.21
CA ASP A 36 -11.81 24.47 -22.77
C ASP A 36 -12.79 23.32 -22.45
N VAL A 37 -12.50 22.14 -23.00
CA VAL A 37 -13.19 20.87 -22.75
C VAL A 37 -12.22 19.94 -22.01
N PRO A 38 -12.68 19.08 -21.07
CA PRO A 38 -11.79 18.20 -20.32
C PRO A 38 -10.72 17.51 -21.17
N PHE A 39 -9.47 17.57 -20.70
CA PHE A 39 -8.27 16.98 -21.31
C PHE A 39 -7.75 17.63 -22.60
N THR A 40 -8.27 18.77 -23.05
CA THR A 40 -7.61 19.57 -24.10
C THR A 40 -6.37 20.31 -23.57
N PRO A 41 -5.46 20.78 -24.45
CA PRO A 41 -4.36 21.67 -24.05
C PRO A 41 -4.83 22.97 -23.38
N ALA A 42 -5.90 23.60 -23.86
CA ALA A 42 -6.48 24.80 -23.22
C ALA A 42 -7.02 24.51 -21.81
N TRP A 43 -7.72 23.39 -21.63
CA TRP A 43 -8.17 22.95 -20.31
C TRP A 43 -7.00 22.68 -19.37
N ALA A 44 -5.98 21.97 -19.85
CA ALA A 44 -4.80 21.62 -19.06
C ALA A 44 -3.97 22.85 -18.66
N GLU A 45 -3.88 23.87 -19.52
CA GLU A 45 -3.26 25.15 -19.21
C GLU A 45 -3.95 25.85 -18.03
N ARG A 46 -5.29 25.85 -17.99
CA ARG A 46 -6.05 26.42 -16.87
C ARG A 46 -5.81 25.65 -15.56
N ILE A 47 -5.73 24.32 -15.62
CA ILE A 47 -5.56 23.47 -14.43
C ILE A 47 -4.12 23.50 -13.90
N THR A 48 -3.13 23.47 -14.79
CA THR A 48 -1.71 23.26 -14.41
C THR A 48 -0.86 24.52 -14.47
N GLY A 49 -1.31 25.55 -15.19
CA GLY A 49 -0.51 26.75 -15.50
C GLY A 49 0.53 26.54 -16.61
N VAL A 50 0.67 25.34 -17.17
CA VAL A 50 1.61 25.06 -18.28
C VAL A 50 1.00 25.55 -19.60
N LYS A 51 1.74 26.38 -20.34
CA LYS A 51 1.27 26.92 -21.62
C LYS A 51 0.86 25.81 -22.60
N ARG A 52 -0.32 25.93 -23.22
CA ARG A 52 -0.89 24.97 -24.17
C ARG A 52 0.05 24.66 -25.34
N ASP A 53 0.77 25.68 -25.83
CA ASP A 53 1.75 25.52 -26.91
C ASP A 53 2.90 24.59 -26.51
N ALA A 54 3.33 24.64 -25.25
CA ALA A 54 4.36 23.74 -24.73
C ALA A 54 3.82 22.31 -24.60
N ILE A 55 2.58 22.14 -24.11
CA ILE A 55 1.91 20.83 -24.04
C ILE A 55 1.82 20.20 -25.43
N ILE A 56 1.33 20.96 -26.42
CA ILE A 56 1.17 20.50 -27.80
C ILE A 56 2.53 20.15 -28.42
N THR A 57 3.54 21.00 -28.24
CA THR A 57 4.88 20.80 -28.79
C THR A 57 5.50 19.53 -28.24
N VAL A 58 5.55 19.38 -26.91
CA VAL A 58 6.16 18.21 -26.27
C VAL A 58 5.40 16.93 -26.60
N ALA A 59 4.06 16.95 -26.61
CA ALA A 59 3.27 15.77 -26.97
C ALA A 59 3.54 15.31 -28.41
N ARG A 60 3.61 16.25 -29.37
CA ARG A 60 3.92 15.95 -30.77
C ARG A 60 5.35 15.45 -30.96
N GLU A 61 6.34 16.10 -30.34
CA GLU A 61 7.73 15.68 -30.43
C GLU A 61 7.93 14.29 -29.82
N PHE A 62 7.32 14.03 -28.66
CA PHE A 62 7.37 12.73 -28.00
C PHE A 62 6.79 11.61 -28.87
N ALA A 63 5.61 11.82 -29.46
CA ALA A 63 4.97 10.86 -30.36
C ALA A 63 5.73 10.69 -31.67
N THR A 64 6.22 11.78 -32.26
CA THR A 64 7.03 11.76 -33.51
C THR A 64 8.33 10.99 -33.31
N ASN A 65 9.00 11.17 -32.17
CA ASN A 65 10.19 10.39 -31.86
C ASN A 65 9.85 8.91 -31.72
N ALA A 66 8.77 8.57 -31.00
CA ALA A 66 8.36 7.18 -30.84
C ALA A 66 8.02 6.52 -32.20
N GLU A 67 7.27 7.21 -33.06
CA GLU A 67 6.96 6.75 -34.42
C GLU A 67 8.25 6.47 -35.23
N LYS A 68 9.17 7.44 -35.28
CA LYS A 68 10.42 7.34 -36.06
C LYS A 68 11.37 6.26 -35.55
N THR A 69 11.27 5.92 -34.27
CA THR A 69 12.22 5.04 -33.59
C THR A 69 11.64 3.70 -33.21
N ASN A 70 10.38 3.44 -33.55
CA ASN A 70 9.62 2.25 -33.14
C ASN A 70 9.53 2.13 -31.61
N GLY A 71 9.09 3.20 -30.94
CA GLY A 71 8.75 3.23 -29.52
C GLY A 71 9.85 3.72 -28.59
N ARG A 72 10.96 4.32 -29.06
CA ARG A 72 12.07 4.79 -28.19
C ARG A 72 11.83 6.17 -27.57
N SER A 73 10.65 6.35 -26.98
CA SER A 73 10.31 7.48 -26.11
C SER A 73 10.03 6.95 -24.70
N MET A 74 10.61 7.57 -23.67
CA MET A 74 10.56 7.07 -22.30
C MET A 74 10.15 8.19 -21.35
N VAL A 75 9.43 7.83 -20.29
CA VAL A 75 9.18 8.73 -19.16
C VAL A 75 9.82 8.12 -17.92
N ILE A 76 10.75 8.88 -17.31
CA ILE A 76 11.33 8.56 -16.01
C ILE A 76 10.54 9.30 -14.93
N LEU A 77 10.03 8.56 -13.94
CA LEU A 77 9.15 9.09 -12.91
C LEU A 77 9.49 8.51 -11.53
N GLY A 78 9.04 9.19 -10.47
CA GLY A 78 9.29 8.75 -9.10
C GLY A 78 8.27 9.29 -8.11
N ALA A 79 8.68 9.43 -6.85
CA ALA A 79 7.82 9.77 -5.72
C ALA A 79 7.07 11.10 -5.85
N GLY A 80 7.60 12.07 -6.63
CA GLY A 80 6.98 13.39 -6.82
C GLY A 80 5.54 13.33 -7.35
N ILE A 81 5.19 12.27 -8.09
CA ILE A 81 3.82 12.00 -8.51
C ILE A 81 3.22 10.75 -7.83
N ASN A 82 4.05 9.82 -7.34
CA ASN A 82 3.58 8.58 -6.70
C ASN A 82 3.05 8.77 -5.27
N HIS A 83 3.45 9.85 -4.59
CA HIS A 83 3.10 10.09 -3.18
C HIS A 83 1.86 10.99 -3.01
N TRP A 84 1.07 11.16 -4.08
CA TRP A 84 -0.24 11.81 -4.01
C TRP A 84 -1.35 10.79 -3.79
N TYR A 85 -2.47 11.20 -3.17
CA TYR A 85 -3.62 10.32 -2.98
C TYR A 85 -4.15 9.75 -4.31
N HIS A 86 -4.21 10.59 -5.35
CA HIS A 86 -4.59 10.21 -6.72
C HIS A 86 -3.38 9.85 -7.60
N MET A 87 -2.35 9.19 -7.04
CA MET A 87 -1.15 8.81 -7.80
C MET A 87 -1.46 7.92 -9.01
N ASP A 88 -2.52 7.12 -8.91
CA ASP A 88 -2.96 6.22 -9.96
C ASP A 88 -3.42 6.97 -11.21
N MET A 89 -4.05 8.15 -11.05
CA MET A 89 -4.42 9.02 -12.17
C MET A 89 -3.19 9.56 -12.90
N ALA A 90 -2.20 10.05 -12.15
CA ALA A 90 -0.95 10.54 -12.73
C ALA A 90 -0.20 9.43 -13.48
N TYR A 91 -0.14 8.22 -12.89
CA TYR A 91 0.50 7.06 -13.48
C TYR A 91 -0.23 6.63 -14.75
N ARG A 92 -1.56 6.48 -14.70
CA ARG A 92 -2.37 6.08 -15.86
C ARG A 92 -2.28 7.10 -17.00
N GLY A 93 -2.21 8.39 -16.72
CA GLY A 93 -1.97 9.42 -17.74
C GLY A 93 -0.67 9.21 -18.51
N ILE A 94 0.44 8.98 -17.79
CA ILE A 94 1.75 8.71 -18.38
C ILE A 94 1.78 7.35 -19.10
N ILE A 95 1.18 6.31 -18.50
CA ILE A 95 1.10 4.97 -19.10
C ILE A 95 0.31 5.03 -20.40
N ASN A 96 -0.82 5.75 -20.46
CA ASN A 96 -1.60 5.92 -21.68
C ASN A 96 -0.78 6.57 -22.80
N LEU A 97 -0.04 7.65 -22.50
CA LEU A 97 0.86 8.29 -23.47
C LEU A 97 1.85 7.28 -24.07
N LEU A 98 2.47 6.47 -23.21
CA LEU A 98 3.46 5.47 -23.63
C LEU A 98 2.84 4.32 -24.43
N VAL A 99 1.65 3.85 -24.03
CA VAL A 99 0.90 2.81 -24.75
C VAL A 99 0.48 3.32 -26.13
N PHE A 100 -0.04 4.55 -26.22
CA PHE A 100 -0.42 5.18 -27.49
C PHE A 100 0.76 5.36 -28.44
N CYS A 101 1.95 5.57 -27.90
CA CYS A 101 3.19 5.69 -28.67
C CYS A 101 3.88 4.34 -28.94
N GLY A 102 3.31 3.21 -28.51
CA GLY A 102 3.94 1.89 -28.68
C GLY A 102 5.29 1.73 -27.96
N ALA A 103 5.51 2.49 -26.88
CA ALA A 103 6.81 2.60 -26.22
C ALA A 103 7.05 1.53 -25.15
N ILE A 104 5.99 0.95 -24.59
CA ILE A 104 6.09 -0.08 -23.55
C ILE A 104 6.70 -1.36 -24.16
N GLY A 105 7.76 -1.87 -23.54
CA GLY A 105 8.45 -3.09 -23.96
C GLY A 105 9.56 -2.89 -25.01
N GLN A 106 9.79 -1.66 -25.47
CA GLN A 106 10.87 -1.35 -26.41
C GLN A 106 12.14 -0.86 -25.69
N SER A 107 13.30 -1.32 -26.12
CA SER A 107 14.58 -0.82 -25.57
C SER A 107 14.77 0.66 -25.90
N GLY A 108 15.02 1.48 -24.88
CA GLY A 108 15.07 2.94 -25.02
C GLY A 108 13.70 3.63 -24.93
N GLY A 109 12.62 2.89 -24.67
CA GLY A 109 11.27 3.40 -24.47
C GLY A 109 10.62 2.91 -23.19
N GLY A 110 9.47 3.49 -22.85
CA GLY A 110 8.54 2.93 -21.88
C GLY A 110 8.45 3.68 -20.54
N TRP A 111 7.86 2.97 -19.57
CA TRP A 111 7.56 3.48 -18.24
C TRP A 111 8.69 3.11 -17.28
N SER A 112 9.45 4.12 -16.85
CA SER A 112 10.66 3.94 -16.04
C SER A 112 10.46 4.54 -14.66
N HIS A 113 9.75 3.78 -13.83
CA HIS A 113 9.47 4.14 -12.44
C HIS A 113 10.65 3.80 -11.52
N TYR A 114 11.10 4.79 -10.75
CA TYR A 114 12.14 4.62 -9.74
C TYR A 114 11.73 5.22 -8.40
N VAL A 115 11.77 4.40 -7.36
CA VAL A 115 11.45 4.76 -5.97
C VAL A 115 12.49 4.16 -5.02
N GLY A 116 12.11 3.23 -4.15
CA GLY A 116 13.03 2.40 -3.39
C GLY A 116 13.63 1.25 -4.21
N GLN A 117 14.55 0.54 -3.59
CA GLN A 117 15.24 -0.60 -4.16
C GLN A 117 14.41 -1.87 -3.98
N GLU A 118 13.43 -2.07 -4.86
CA GLU A 118 12.42 -3.14 -4.73
C GLU A 118 12.81 -4.44 -5.44
N LYS A 119 13.61 -4.35 -6.51
CA LYS A 119 13.97 -5.51 -7.34
C LYS A 119 15.08 -6.36 -6.74
N LEU A 120 14.68 -7.26 -5.85
CA LEU A 120 15.48 -8.41 -5.44
C LEU A 120 15.54 -9.41 -6.62
N ARG A 121 16.64 -9.42 -7.37
CA ARG A 121 16.74 -10.18 -8.62
C ARG A 121 16.59 -11.70 -8.45
N PRO A 122 17.26 -12.38 -7.49
CA PRO A 122 17.09 -13.82 -7.26
C PRO A 122 15.84 -14.14 -6.42
N GLN A 123 14.68 -13.61 -6.82
CA GLN A 123 13.44 -13.61 -6.04
C GLN A 123 13.04 -15.01 -5.52
N THR A 124 12.95 -16.00 -6.40
CA THR A 124 12.47 -17.35 -6.04
C THR A 124 13.50 -18.18 -5.27
N GLY A 125 14.77 -17.77 -5.28
CA GLY A 125 15.80 -18.34 -4.41
C GLY A 125 15.74 -17.75 -3.00
N TRP A 126 15.44 -16.45 -2.88
CA TRP A 126 15.37 -15.75 -1.60
C TRP A 126 14.06 -16.01 -0.84
N GLN A 127 12.91 -16.04 -1.53
CA GLN A 127 11.60 -16.23 -0.91
C GLN A 127 11.49 -17.43 0.04
N PRO A 128 11.93 -18.65 -0.34
CA PRO A 128 11.84 -19.78 0.57
C PRO A 128 12.70 -19.62 1.81
N LEU A 129 13.89 -19.02 1.70
CA LEU A 129 14.76 -18.72 2.84
C LEU A 129 14.10 -17.69 3.78
N ALA A 130 13.63 -16.57 3.24
CA ALA A 130 13.13 -15.46 4.05
C ALA A 130 11.84 -15.79 4.81
N PHE A 131 11.00 -16.65 4.24
CA PHE A 131 9.68 -16.97 4.78
C PHE A 131 9.54 -18.43 5.21
N ALA A 132 10.67 -19.14 5.36
CA ALA A 132 10.77 -20.54 5.75
C ALA A 132 9.87 -21.48 4.92
N LEU A 133 9.73 -21.21 3.62
CA LEU A 133 8.85 -21.98 2.72
C LEU A 133 9.43 -23.35 2.36
N ASP A 134 10.70 -23.58 2.67
CA ASP A 134 11.33 -24.89 2.68
C ASP A 134 10.84 -25.76 3.86
N TRP A 135 10.33 -25.17 4.95
CA TRP A 135 9.81 -25.88 6.12
C TRP A 135 8.28 -25.88 6.23
N SER A 136 7.63 -24.74 5.97
CA SER A 136 6.18 -24.58 6.16
C SER A 136 5.57 -23.61 5.15
N LYS A 137 4.33 -23.88 4.74
CA LYS A 137 3.58 -23.02 3.81
C LYS A 137 2.11 -22.95 4.22
N PRO A 138 1.43 -21.79 4.06
CA PRO A 138 1.96 -20.47 3.69
C PRO A 138 2.53 -19.69 4.91
N PRO A 139 3.31 -18.60 4.68
CA PRO A 139 3.66 -17.65 5.74
C PRO A 139 2.50 -16.68 6.01
N ARG A 140 2.66 -15.79 7.00
CA ARG A 140 1.70 -14.71 7.29
C ARG A 140 2.22 -13.36 6.78
N HIS A 141 1.96 -13.05 5.52
CA HIS A 141 2.20 -11.71 4.97
C HIS A 141 1.09 -10.74 5.37
N MET A 142 1.42 -9.46 5.50
CA MET A 142 0.48 -8.38 5.82
C MET A 142 0.86 -7.11 5.06
N ASN A 143 -0.14 -6.37 4.55
CA ASN A 143 0.08 -5.05 3.96
C ASN A 143 0.11 -3.97 5.07
N SER A 144 1.27 -3.34 5.25
CA SER A 144 1.52 -2.50 6.43
C SER A 144 0.66 -1.24 6.52
N THR A 145 0.15 -0.69 5.41
CA THR A 145 -0.71 0.50 5.45
C THR A 145 -1.97 0.22 6.26
N SER A 146 -2.70 -0.85 5.97
CA SER A 146 -3.90 -1.24 6.71
C SER A 146 -3.57 -1.63 8.15
N PHE A 147 -2.46 -2.36 8.34
CA PHE A 147 -2.00 -2.76 9.68
C PHE A 147 -1.77 -1.54 10.59
N PHE A 148 -1.00 -0.55 10.14
CA PHE A 148 -0.74 0.63 10.95
C PHE A 148 -1.93 1.58 11.02
N TYR A 149 -2.75 1.67 9.97
CA TYR A 149 -3.99 2.46 10.02
C TYR A 149 -4.90 1.96 11.16
N ALA A 150 -5.05 0.64 11.30
CA ALA A 150 -5.80 0.01 12.38
C ALA A 150 -5.09 0.13 13.75
N HIS A 151 -3.84 -0.31 13.86
CA HIS A 151 -3.19 -0.51 15.18
C HIS A 151 -2.47 0.72 15.74
N THR A 152 -2.41 1.82 14.98
CA THR A 152 -2.04 3.13 15.52
C THR A 152 -3.27 4.05 15.64
N ASP A 153 -4.47 3.48 15.45
CA ASP A 153 -5.77 4.13 15.57
C ASP A 153 -5.96 5.38 14.71
N GLN A 154 -5.22 5.49 13.60
CA GLN A 154 -5.35 6.64 12.69
C GLN A 154 -6.75 6.73 12.08
N TRP A 155 -7.42 5.58 11.91
CA TRP A 155 -8.82 5.50 11.46
C TRP A 155 -9.80 6.27 12.35
N ARG A 156 -9.48 6.44 13.64
CA ARG A 156 -10.33 7.19 14.57
C ARG A 156 -10.35 8.69 14.32
N TYR A 157 -9.45 9.20 13.47
CA TYR A 157 -9.28 10.62 13.16
C TYR A 157 -9.51 10.90 11.68
N GLU A 158 -10.11 9.95 10.95
CA GLU A 158 -10.31 10.05 9.51
C GLU A 158 -11.23 11.22 9.15
N THR A 159 -10.81 12.03 8.19
CA THR A 159 -11.58 13.21 7.74
C THR A 159 -12.16 13.03 6.35
N LEU A 160 -11.55 12.19 5.51
CA LEU A 160 -12.05 11.90 4.18
C LEU A 160 -13.14 10.82 4.26
N THR A 161 -14.23 11.03 3.56
CA THR A 161 -15.28 10.01 3.41
C THR A 161 -15.22 9.35 2.03
N ALA A 162 -15.63 8.08 1.94
CA ALA A 162 -15.75 7.40 0.65
C ALA A 162 -16.77 8.09 -0.29
N ALA A 163 -17.79 8.74 0.27
CA ALA A 163 -18.79 9.48 -0.50
C ALA A 163 -18.20 10.68 -1.25
N GLU A 164 -17.16 11.33 -0.73
CA GLU A 164 -16.50 12.47 -1.37
C GLU A 164 -15.71 12.10 -2.63
N ILE A 165 -15.34 10.83 -2.78
CA ILE A 165 -14.52 10.32 -3.89
C ILE A 165 -15.27 9.34 -4.80
N LEU A 166 -16.56 9.13 -4.55
CA LEU A 166 -17.41 8.25 -5.33
C LEU A 166 -17.71 8.87 -6.71
N SER A 167 -17.82 8.03 -7.74
CA SER A 167 -18.31 8.48 -9.05
C SER A 167 -19.72 9.07 -8.93
N PRO A 168 -20.02 10.21 -9.56
CA PRO A 168 -21.38 10.76 -9.59
C PRO A 168 -22.39 9.86 -10.32
N THR A 169 -21.89 8.85 -11.05
CA THR A 169 -22.70 7.84 -11.76
C THR A 169 -22.69 6.47 -11.06
N ALA A 170 -22.14 6.38 -9.85
CA ALA A 170 -22.21 5.16 -9.08
C ALA A 170 -23.68 4.74 -8.88
N PRO A 171 -24.00 3.44 -8.94
CA PRO A 171 -25.37 2.98 -8.71
C PRO A 171 -25.80 3.31 -7.28
N GLU A 172 -27.11 3.43 -7.06
CA GLU A 172 -27.64 3.62 -5.70
C GLU A 172 -27.18 2.48 -4.77
N GLY A 173 -26.70 2.84 -3.58
CA GLY A 173 -26.17 1.90 -2.61
C GLY A 173 -25.58 2.59 -1.38
N ASP A 174 -25.28 1.80 -0.35
CA ASP A 174 -24.60 2.28 0.85
C ASP A 174 -23.09 2.35 0.63
N TRP A 175 -22.65 3.46 0.04
CA TRP A 175 -21.24 3.74 -0.25
C TRP A 175 -20.55 4.60 0.82
N GLY A 176 -21.30 5.10 1.80
CA GLY A 176 -20.86 6.12 2.77
C GLY A 176 -20.14 5.58 4.01
N GLN A 177 -19.70 4.33 4.00
CA GLN A 177 -19.00 3.71 5.12
C GLN A 177 -17.58 4.25 5.30
N SER A 178 -17.01 4.03 6.48
CA SER A 178 -15.63 4.42 6.78
C SER A 178 -14.62 3.61 5.96
N PHE A 179 -13.41 4.16 5.78
CA PHE A 179 -12.36 3.43 5.08
C PHE A 179 -11.91 2.16 5.81
N ILE A 180 -11.96 2.13 7.14
CA ILE A 180 -11.64 0.92 7.88
C ILE A 180 -12.69 -0.17 7.66
N ASP A 181 -13.98 0.18 7.51
CA ASP A 181 -15.04 -0.78 7.17
C ASP A 181 -14.82 -1.40 5.79
N TYR A 182 -14.42 -0.60 4.79
CA TYR A 182 -14.01 -1.13 3.48
C TYR A 182 -12.82 -2.09 3.59
N ASN A 183 -11.88 -1.81 4.49
CA ASN A 183 -10.73 -2.69 4.73
C ASN A 183 -11.17 -4.03 5.34
N VAL A 184 -12.00 -4.00 6.39
CA VAL A 184 -12.56 -5.21 7.04
C VAL A 184 -13.36 -6.05 6.05
N ARG A 185 -14.14 -5.41 5.17
CA ARG A 185 -14.85 -6.07 4.07
C ARG A 185 -13.89 -6.79 3.12
N ALA A 186 -12.84 -6.09 2.69
CA ALA A 186 -11.82 -6.67 1.82
C ALA A 186 -11.10 -7.85 2.51
N GLU A 187 -10.79 -7.74 3.80
CA GLU A 187 -10.19 -8.81 4.61
C GLU A 187 -11.08 -10.05 4.67
N ARG A 188 -12.35 -9.91 5.08
CA ARG A 188 -13.27 -11.06 5.19
C ARG A 188 -13.59 -11.73 3.85
N MET A 189 -13.46 -10.99 2.74
CA MET A 189 -13.64 -11.50 1.37
C MET A 189 -12.37 -12.12 0.80
N GLY A 190 -11.26 -12.12 1.55
CA GLY A 190 -9.97 -12.66 1.11
C GLY A 190 -9.26 -11.81 0.07
N TRP A 191 -9.62 -10.52 -0.07
CA TRP A 191 -8.95 -9.57 -0.96
C TRP A 191 -7.67 -9.01 -0.34
N LEU A 192 -7.66 -8.81 0.98
CA LEU A 192 -6.51 -8.36 1.76
C LEU A 192 -6.19 -9.36 2.89
N PRO A 193 -4.92 -9.47 3.31
CA PRO A 193 -4.57 -10.23 4.51
C PRO A 193 -4.99 -9.49 5.79
N SER A 194 -5.06 -10.24 6.90
CA SER A 194 -5.33 -9.73 8.25
C SER A 194 -4.17 -10.05 9.19
N ALA A 195 -3.83 -9.12 10.08
CA ALA A 195 -2.88 -9.37 11.18
C ALA A 195 -3.19 -8.49 12.40
N PRO A 196 -3.50 -9.08 13.57
CA PRO A 196 -3.89 -10.48 13.79
C PRO A 196 -5.05 -10.95 12.91
N GLN A 197 -5.19 -12.28 12.73
CA GLN A 197 -6.18 -12.85 11.80
C GLN A 197 -7.52 -13.14 12.48
N LEU A 198 -7.48 -13.77 13.65
CA LEU A 198 -8.62 -14.23 14.41
C LEU A 198 -8.46 -13.76 15.86
N LYS A 199 -9.58 -13.39 16.49
CA LYS A 199 -9.62 -12.98 17.90
C LYS A 199 -9.17 -14.10 18.81
N GLN A 200 -9.59 -15.32 18.51
CA GLN A 200 -9.18 -16.50 19.25
C GLN A 200 -7.78 -16.95 18.78
N ASN A 201 -6.99 -17.50 19.71
CA ASN A 201 -5.66 -18.00 19.41
C ASN A 201 -5.72 -19.10 18.32
N PRO A 202 -5.10 -18.89 17.14
CA PRO A 202 -5.22 -19.83 16.03
C PRO A 202 -4.60 -21.20 16.31
N LEU A 203 -3.73 -21.31 17.32
CA LEU A 203 -3.11 -22.58 17.71
C LEU A 203 -4.07 -23.52 18.46
N GLU A 204 -5.17 -23.00 19.02
CA GLU A 204 -6.15 -23.80 19.75
C GLU A 204 -7.25 -24.38 18.85
N ILE A 205 -7.38 -23.86 17.62
CA ILE A 205 -8.48 -24.19 16.71
C ILE A 205 -8.50 -25.68 16.36
N ALA A 206 -7.33 -26.30 16.13
CA ALA A 206 -7.27 -27.72 15.81
C ALA A 206 -7.80 -28.62 16.94
N ALA A 207 -7.55 -28.25 18.20
CA ALA A 207 -8.07 -28.98 19.36
C ALA A 207 -9.59 -28.82 19.52
N LYS A 208 -10.11 -27.61 19.26
CA LYS A 208 -11.56 -27.33 19.25
C LYS A 208 -12.27 -28.10 18.13
N ALA A 209 -11.72 -28.07 16.92
CA ALA A 209 -12.23 -28.85 15.78
C ALA A 209 -12.29 -30.35 16.07
N LYS A 210 -11.23 -30.90 16.67
CA LYS A 210 -11.18 -32.31 17.09
C LYS A 210 -12.27 -32.65 18.11
N THR A 211 -12.50 -31.77 19.08
CA THR A 211 -13.56 -31.96 20.10
C THR A 211 -14.95 -31.93 19.48
N ALA A 212 -15.15 -31.08 18.47
CA ALA A 212 -16.40 -30.99 17.70
C ALA A 212 -16.57 -32.13 16.69
N GLY A 213 -15.58 -33.01 16.51
CA GLY A 213 -15.62 -34.08 15.51
C GLY A 213 -15.56 -33.58 14.07
N LEU A 214 -14.94 -32.42 13.82
CA LEU A 214 -14.83 -31.77 12.52
C LEU A 214 -13.36 -31.64 12.08
N GLU A 215 -13.13 -31.62 10.77
CA GLU A 215 -11.85 -31.20 10.20
C GLU A 215 -11.63 -29.69 10.47
N PRO A 216 -10.39 -29.21 10.71
CA PRO A 216 -10.12 -27.83 11.08
C PRO A 216 -10.69 -26.80 10.09
N LYS A 217 -10.60 -27.06 8.78
CA LYS A 217 -11.14 -26.15 7.74
C LYS A 217 -12.67 -26.00 7.84
N ASP A 218 -13.38 -27.08 8.17
CA ASP A 218 -14.84 -27.10 8.21
C ASP A 218 -15.33 -26.47 9.52
N TYR A 219 -14.63 -26.75 10.63
CA TYR A 219 -14.84 -26.07 11.90
C TYR A 219 -14.65 -24.55 11.77
N VAL A 220 -13.57 -24.08 11.13
CA VAL A 220 -13.32 -22.63 10.95
C VAL A 220 -14.46 -21.97 10.18
N VAL A 221 -14.90 -22.55 9.06
CA VAL A 221 -16.01 -21.99 8.26
C VAL A 221 -17.30 -21.97 9.06
N GLN A 222 -17.61 -23.03 9.80
CA GLN A 222 -18.80 -23.10 10.64
C GLN A 222 -18.75 -22.09 11.78
N ALA A 223 -17.62 -22.01 12.48
CA ALA A 223 -17.43 -21.17 13.66
C ALA A 223 -17.40 -19.67 13.29
N LEU A 224 -16.85 -19.30 12.14
CA LEU A 224 -16.95 -17.93 11.62
C LEU A 224 -18.40 -17.56 11.30
N LYS A 225 -19.19 -18.48 10.73
CA LYS A 225 -20.61 -18.23 10.42
C LYS A 225 -21.48 -18.16 11.68
N SER A 226 -21.16 -18.92 12.72
CA SER A 226 -21.90 -18.91 13.99
C SER A 226 -21.48 -17.78 14.93
N GLY A 227 -20.33 -17.14 14.69
CA GLY A 227 -19.73 -16.14 15.57
C GLY A 227 -18.90 -16.73 16.73
N GLU A 228 -18.66 -18.05 16.74
CA GLU A 228 -17.75 -18.68 17.72
C GLU A 228 -16.28 -18.32 17.45
N LEU A 229 -15.92 -18.13 16.17
CA LEU A 229 -14.68 -17.49 15.76
C LEU A 229 -15.00 -16.13 15.17
N GLU A 230 -14.16 -15.15 15.48
CA GLU A 230 -14.30 -13.78 15.01
C GLU A 230 -13.00 -13.33 14.33
N LEU A 231 -13.12 -12.58 13.23
CA LEU A 231 -11.96 -11.93 12.61
C LEU A 231 -11.51 -10.78 13.51
N SER A 232 -10.20 -10.67 13.76
CA SER A 232 -9.66 -9.63 14.65
C SER A 232 -9.91 -8.21 14.15
N CYS A 233 -10.03 -8.03 12.83
CA CYS A 233 -10.23 -6.73 12.22
C CYS A 233 -11.60 -6.10 12.53
N HIS A 234 -12.58 -6.86 13.03
CA HIS A 234 -13.84 -6.32 13.53
C HIS A 234 -13.69 -5.53 14.85
N ASP A 235 -12.62 -5.75 15.60
CA ASP A 235 -12.35 -5.01 16.83
C ASP A 235 -10.83 -4.86 17.07
N PRO A 236 -10.14 -3.98 16.32
CA PRO A 236 -8.69 -3.77 16.45
C PRO A 236 -8.29 -3.09 17.78
N ASP A 237 -9.27 -2.66 18.57
CA ASP A 237 -9.13 -2.06 19.90
C ASP A 237 -9.44 -3.05 21.04
N ASP A 238 -9.72 -4.33 20.73
CA ASP A 238 -9.74 -5.39 21.73
C ASP A 238 -8.28 -5.84 22.04
N PRO A 239 -7.89 -6.00 23.32
CA PRO A 239 -6.56 -6.48 23.70
C PRO A 239 -6.16 -7.85 23.13
N ALA A 240 -7.11 -8.67 22.67
CA ALA A 240 -6.84 -9.93 21.98
C ALA A 240 -6.45 -9.73 20.50
N ASN A 241 -6.73 -8.55 19.93
CA ASN A 241 -6.71 -8.29 18.49
C ASN A 241 -5.60 -7.34 18.03
N TRP A 242 -4.72 -6.85 18.90
CA TRP A 242 -3.61 -5.99 18.50
C TRP A 242 -2.24 -6.67 18.63
N PRO A 243 -1.22 -6.22 17.87
CA PRO A 243 0.14 -6.71 18.03
C PRO A 243 0.69 -6.37 19.41
N ARG A 244 1.36 -7.34 20.04
CA ARG A 244 2.01 -7.15 21.35
C ARG A 244 3.52 -7.03 21.27
N ASN A 245 4.14 -7.73 20.32
CA ASN A 245 5.59 -7.71 20.18
C ASN A 245 5.94 -7.26 18.76
N MET A 246 6.85 -6.30 18.66
CA MET A 246 7.30 -5.77 17.38
C MET A 246 8.82 -5.79 17.32
N PHE A 247 9.34 -6.37 16.24
CA PHE A 247 10.75 -6.32 15.90
C PHE A 247 10.93 -5.33 14.76
N VAL A 248 11.86 -4.39 14.93
CA VAL A 248 12.24 -3.42 13.90
C VAL A 248 13.73 -3.58 13.61
N TRP A 249 14.07 -3.93 12.38
CA TRP A 249 15.45 -4.01 11.94
C TRP A 249 15.55 -3.50 10.51
N ARG A 250 16.71 -2.92 10.16
CA ARG A 250 16.95 -2.31 8.82
C ARG A 250 15.89 -1.24 8.47
N SER A 251 15.28 -0.62 9.49
CA SER A 251 14.20 0.34 9.36
C SER A 251 14.30 1.36 10.50
N ASN A 252 13.97 2.62 10.20
CA ASN A 252 13.75 3.66 11.20
C ASN A 252 12.28 4.06 11.18
N LEU A 253 11.40 3.12 11.54
CA LEU A 253 9.93 3.25 11.46
C LEU A 253 9.44 4.55 12.11
N LEU A 254 9.86 4.80 13.36
CA LEU A 254 9.38 5.92 14.16
C LEU A 254 10.07 7.25 13.79
N GLY A 255 11.13 7.24 12.99
CA GLY A 255 11.86 8.45 12.60
C GLY A 255 11.90 8.71 11.10
N SER A 256 11.18 7.94 10.28
CA SER A 256 11.23 8.07 8.82
C SER A 256 9.93 7.64 8.14
N SER A 257 9.56 6.36 8.22
CA SER A 257 8.48 5.82 7.38
C SER A 257 7.10 5.83 8.02
N GLY A 258 6.99 6.00 9.34
CA GLY A 258 5.73 6.05 10.10
C GLY A 258 4.96 7.35 9.84
N LYS A 259 3.96 7.29 8.97
CA LYS A 259 3.04 8.41 8.72
C LYS A 259 2.10 8.49 9.91
N GLY A 260 1.85 9.71 10.40
CA GLY A 260 1.10 9.87 11.65
C GLY A 260 1.94 9.52 12.89
N HIS A 261 3.19 10.00 12.95
CA HIS A 261 4.15 9.72 14.03
C HIS A 261 3.54 9.82 15.44
N GLU A 262 2.79 10.88 15.72
CA GLU A 262 2.16 11.09 17.04
C GLU A 262 1.13 10.02 17.39
N TYR A 263 0.50 9.39 16.40
CA TYR A 263 -0.43 8.28 16.62
C TYR A 263 0.30 6.98 16.97
N PHE A 264 1.50 6.75 16.42
CA PHE A 264 2.38 5.66 16.87
C PHE A 264 2.75 5.85 18.34
N LEU A 265 3.19 7.06 18.72
CA LEU A 265 3.57 7.38 20.09
C LEU A 265 2.38 7.17 21.06
N LYS A 266 1.20 7.66 20.70
CA LYS A 266 -0.02 7.55 21.51
C LYS A 266 -0.54 6.12 21.64
N HIS A 267 -0.88 5.50 20.51
CA HIS A 267 -1.67 4.28 20.50
C HIS A 267 -0.81 3.02 20.55
N LEU A 268 0.34 3.04 19.88
CA LEU A 268 1.21 1.87 19.81
C LEU A 268 2.17 1.81 21.01
N LEU A 269 2.81 2.93 21.36
CA LEU A 269 3.82 2.99 22.42
C LEU A 269 3.28 3.43 23.79
N GLY A 270 2.19 4.21 23.82
CA GLY A 270 1.63 4.72 25.08
C GLY A 270 2.49 5.81 25.74
N THR A 271 3.27 6.55 24.96
CA THR A 271 4.13 7.63 25.45
C THR A 271 3.46 8.99 25.33
N THR A 272 4.13 10.04 25.80
CA THR A 272 3.73 11.42 25.48
C THR A 272 3.69 11.62 23.97
N HIS A 273 2.70 12.37 23.50
CA HIS A 273 2.42 12.60 22.09
C HIS A 273 1.92 14.02 21.84
N GLY A 274 1.98 14.45 20.58
CA GLY A 274 1.55 15.75 20.07
C GLY A 274 0.26 15.74 19.26
N VAL A 275 -0.57 14.68 19.33
CA VAL A 275 -1.91 14.68 18.69
C VAL A 275 -2.76 15.84 19.23
N MET A 276 -3.09 16.80 18.36
CA MET A 276 -3.89 17.99 18.70
C MET A 276 -5.38 17.84 18.37
N GLY A 277 -5.70 17.06 17.34
CA GLY A 277 -7.07 16.82 16.90
C GLY A 277 -7.84 15.92 17.88
N LYS A 278 -9.16 16.10 17.90
CA LYS A 278 -10.05 15.14 18.56
C LYS A 278 -10.29 13.96 17.62
N ASP A 279 -10.53 12.79 18.19
CA ASP A 279 -11.05 11.68 17.40
C ASP A 279 -12.51 11.96 16.99
N LEU A 280 -13.07 11.08 16.17
CA LEU A 280 -14.44 11.19 15.68
C LEU A 280 -15.51 11.12 16.79
N GLY A 281 -15.15 10.66 18.00
CA GLY A 281 -16.09 10.54 19.12
C GLY A 281 -17.40 9.82 18.76
N PRO A 282 -18.58 10.37 19.13
CA PRO A 282 -19.88 9.78 18.78
C PRO A 282 -20.13 9.65 17.27
N GLU A 283 -19.53 10.50 16.45
CA GLU A 283 -19.65 10.39 14.98
C GLU A 283 -18.95 9.14 14.47
N GLY A 284 -17.82 8.76 15.08
CA GLY A 284 -17.10 7.51 14.78
C GLY A 284 -17.97 6.29 15.06
N ALA A 285 -18.71 6.28 16.18
CA ALA A 285 -19.62 5.19 16.53
C ALA A 285 -20.78 5.03 15.53
N VAL A 286 -21.18 6.10 14.85
CA VAL A 286 -22.24 6.07 13.83
C VAL A 286 -21.69 5.69 12.45
N ARG A 287 -20.49 6.17 12.11
CA ARG A 287 -19.89 5.96 10.79
C ARG A 287 -19.32 4.56 10.60
N ASN A 288 -18.82 3.92 11.66
CA ASN A 288 -18.26 2.57 11.60
C ASN A 288 -19.37 1.54 11.82
N GLN A 289 -19.57 0.68 10.82
CA GLN A 289 -20.58 -0.38 10.83
C GLN A 289 -19.95 -1.76 11.01
N GLU A 290 -18.69 -1.94 10.60
CA GLU A 290 -17.99 -3.23 10.64
C GLU A 290 -16.99 -3.31 11.79
N VAL A 291 -16.51 -2.16 12.27
CA VAL A 291 -15.51 -2.04 13.33
C VAL A 291 -16.13 -1.53 14.62
N ALA A 292 -15.87 -2.23 15.73
CA ALA A 292 -16.28 -1.80 17.06
C ALA A 292 -15.66 -0.45 17.44
N TRP A 293 -16.50 0.45 17.95
CA TRP A 293 -16.05 1.75 18.47
C TRP A 293 -15.99 1.72 20.00
N HIS A 294 -14.79 1.93 20.54
CA HIS A 294 -14.58 2.13 21.98
C HIS A 294 -14.53 3.63 22.29
N GLU A 295 -15.30 4.09 23.29
CA GLU A 295 -15.33 5.52 23.68
C GLU A 295 -13.95 6.05 24.05
N THR A 296 -13.15 5.23 24.72
CA THR A 296 -11.75 5.53 25.04
C THR A 296 -10.86 4.64 24.19
N ALA A 297 -10.08 5.27 23.31
CA ALA A 297 -9.09 4.56 22.51
C ALA A 297 -7.99 3.94 23.39
N PRO A 298 -7.56 2.70 23.12
CA PRO A 298 -6.42 2.09 23.78
C PRO A 298 -5.12 2.87 23.51
N GLN A 299 -4.18 2.77 24.45
CA GLN A 299 -2.84 3.35 24.37
C GLN A 299 -1.82 2.32 24.81
N GLY A 300 -0.62 2.34 24.22
CA GLY A 300 0.45 1.38 24.54
C GLY A 300 0.09 -0.06 24.18
N LYS A 301 -0.37 -0.29 22.94
CA LYS A 301 -0.73 -1.64 22.46
C LYS A 301 0.46 -2.61 22.47
N LEU A 302 1.69 -2.14 22.26
CA LEU A 302 2.89 -2.98 22.33
C LEU A 302 3.31 -3.23 23.76
N ASP A 303 3.54 -4.52 24.07
CA ASP A 303 4.20 -4.96 25.30
C ASP A 303 5.73 -4.96 25.16
N LEU A 304 6.24 -5.07 23.92
CA LEU A 304 7.68 -5.10 23.64
C LEU A 304 8.01 -4.58 22.24
N LEU A 305 8.87 -3.56 22.17
CA LEU A 305 9.51 -3.05 20.96
C LEU A 305 11.01 -3.33 21.00
N VAL A 306 11.48 -4.22 20.11
CA VAL A 306 12.89 -4.55 19.95
C VAL A 306 13.41 -3.96 18.64
N THR A 307 14.49 -3.19 18.70
CA THR A 307 15.13 -2.61 17.51
C THR A 307 16.57 -3.07 17.33
N LEU A 308 16.91 -3.52 16.13
CA LEU A 308 18.29 -3.84 15.72
C LEU A 308 18.81 -2.70 14.84
N ASP A 309 19.86 -2.02 15.29
CA ASP A 309 20.49 -0.92 14.56
C ASP A 309 21.98 -0.80 14.94
N PHE A 310 22.80 -0.30 14.02
CA PHE A 310 24.22 -0.04 14.25
C PHE A 310 24.46 1.41 14.70
N ARG A 311 23.41 2.23 14.70
CA ARG A 311 23.38 3.58 15.27
C ARG A 311 22.13 3.76 16.13
N MET A 312 22.20 4.65 17.12
CA MET A 312 21.04 5.01 17.93
C MET A 312 20.05 5.87 17.12
N SER A 313 19.17 5.23 16.35
CA SER A 313 18.14 5.91 15.55
C SER A 313 16.96 6.36 16.41
N THR A 314 16.07 7.19 15.86
CA THR A 314 14.83 7.60 16.55
C THR A 314 14.04 6.39 17.02
N THR A 315 13.97 5.34 16.22
CA THR A 315 13.26 4.12 16.62
C THR A 315 13.93 3.44 17.81
N CYS A 316 15.27 3.37 17.83
CA CYS A 316 16.02 2.86 19.00
C CYS A 316 15.74 3.66 20.27
N VAL A 317 15.69 5.00 20.19
CA VAL A 317 15.43 5.88 21.34
C VAL A 317 14.08 5.58 22.00
N TYR A 318 13.09 5.13 21.22
CA TYR A 318 11.76 4.76 21.69
C TYR A 318 11.59 3.24 21.95
N SER A 319 12.63 2.42 21.74
CA SER A 319 12.53 0.97 21.90
C SER A 319 12.84 0.53 23.33
N ASP A 320 12.21 -0.56 23.77
CA ASP A 320 12.51 -1.18 25.06
C ASP A 320 13.88 -1.87 25.05
N ILE A 321 14.21 -2.51 23.92
CA ILE A 321 15.47 -3.22 23.72
C ILE A 321 16.11 -2.74 22.42
N VAL A 322 17.39 -2.38 22.51
CA VAL A 322 18.23 -2.09 21.35
C VAL A 322 19.32 -3.14 21.26
N LEU A 323 19.38 -3.83 20.12
CA LEU A 323 20.38 -4.85 19.83
C LEU A 323 21.40 -4.29 18.83
N PRO A 324 22.72 -4.29 19.15
CA PRO A 324 23.73 -3.76 18.25
C PRO A 324 23.91 -4.69 17.05
N THR A 325 23.50 -4.24 15.86
CA THR A 325 23.75 -4.99 14.62
C THR A 325 25.07 -4.55 13.96
N ALA A 326 25.69 -5.46 13.22
CA ALA A 326 26.89 -5.19 12.44
C ALA A 326 26.60 -4.20 11.30
N THR A 327 27.56 -3.30 11.04
CA THR A 327 27.50 -2.41 9.89
C THR A 327 27.60 -3.20 8.58
N TRP A 328 27.42 -2.52 7.44
CA TRP A 328 27.52 -3.16 6.13
C TRP A 328 28.93 -3.67 5.80
N TYR A 329 29.97 -3.21 6.51
CA TYR A 329 31.37 -3.63 6.32
C TYR A 329 31.82 -4.73 7.28
N GLU A 330 30.91 -5.27 8.10
CA GLU A 330 31.23 -6.24 9.15
C GLU A 330 30.37 -7.51 9.02
N LYS A 331 29.69 -7.70 7.88
CA LYS A 331 28.85 -8.87 7.62
C LYS A 331 28.85 -9.27 6.15
N ASN A 332 28.49 -10.53 5.91
CA ASN A 332 28.31 -11.08 4.57
C ASN A 332 26.83 -11.07 4.21
N ASP A 333 26.50 -10.48 3.06
CA ASP A 333 25.15 -10.43 2.51
C ASP A 333 25.22 -10.19 0.98
N LEU A 334 24.08 -10.12 0.30
CA LEU A 334 23.99 -9.84 -1.13
C LEU A 334 23.11 -8.60 -1.40
N ASN A 335 23.42 -7.88 -2.48
CA ASN A 335 22.65 -6.72 -2.91
C ASN A 335 22.38 -6.76 -4.43
N THR A 336 21.18 -6.37 -4.83
CA THR A 336 20.75 -6.17 -6.22
C THR A 336 19.83 -4.96 -6.33
N SER A 337 19.79 -4.29 -7.48
CA SER A 337 18.94 -3.12 -7.72
C SER A 337 18.28 -3.16 -9.10
N ASP A 338 17.17 -2.45 -9.26
CA ASP A 338 16.51 -2.14 -10.53
C ASP A 338 17.48 -1.59 -11.58
N MET A 339 18.36 -0.70 -11.14
CA MET A 339 19.18 0.16 -12.00
C MET A 339 20.21 -0.60 -12.86
N HIS A 340 20.66 -1.78 -12.41
CA HIS A 340 21.70 -2.54 -13.09
C HIS A 340 21.54 -4.05 -12.88
N PRO A 341 22.00 -4.90 -13.82
CA PRO A 341 21.83 -6.35 -13.74
C PRO A 341 22.77 -7.06 -12.77
N PHE A 342 23.70 -6.36 -12.12
CA PHE A 342 24.68 -6.97 -11.24
C PHE A 342 24.09 -7.39 -9.90
N ILE A 343 24.57 -8.54 -9.41
CA ILE A 343 24.50 -8.97 -8.01
C ILE A 343 25.92 -8.87 -7.43
N HIS A 344 26.04 -8.27 -6.25
CA HIS A 344 27.33 -8.12 -5.59
C HIS A 344 27.19 -8.26 -4.07
N PRO A 345 28.26 -8.67 -3.37
CA PRO A 345 28.18 -8.92 -1.94
C PRO A 345 28.36 -7.66 -1.10
N LEU A 346 27.93 -7.75 0.15
CA LEU A 346 28.58 -7.12 1.29
C LEU A 346 29.58 -8.12 1.85
N SER A 347 30.71 -7.65 2.37
CA SER A 347 31.75 -8.52 2.93
C SER A 347 32.29 -7.93 4.21
N ALA A 348 32.50 -8.79 5.21
CA ALA A 348 33.13 -8.41 6.46
C ALA A 348 34.61 -8.06 6.19
N ALA A 349 34.92 -6.77 6.20
CA ALA A 349 36.29 -6.27 6.15
C ALA A 349 37.04 -6.55 7.45
N VAL A 350 36.31 -6.55 8.57
CA VAL A 350 36.73 -6.93 9.91
C VAL A 350 35.56 -7.60 10.63
N ASP A 351 35.83 -8.28 11.75
CA ASP A 351 34.78 -8.77 12.63
C ASP A 351 33.94 -7.60 13.18
N PRO A 352 32.63 -7.80 13.45
CA PRO A 352 31.79 -6.78 14.07
C PRO A 352 32.42 -6.19 15.34
N ALA A 353 32.54 -4.87 15.39
CA ALA A 353 33.11 -4.21 16.55
C ALA A 353 32.28 -4.41 17.83
N TRP A 354 32.97 -4.47 18.97
CA TRP A 354 32.38 -4.68 20.30
C TRP A 354 31.55 -5.98 20.39
N GLU A 355 30.28 -5.86 20.78
CA GLU A 355 29.35 -6.98 20.93
C GLU A 355 28.33 -7.04 19.77
N ALA A 356 28.57 -6.27 18.70
CA ALA A 356 27.70 -6.27 17.54
C ALA A 356 27.68 -7.65 16.87
N ARG A 357 26.54 -7.99 16.25
CA ARG A 357 26.37 -9.24 15.49
C ARG A 357 25.64 -8.95 14.19
N SER A 358 25.84 -9.78 13.17
CA SER A 358 25.04 -9.67 11.95
C SER A 358 23.55 -9.88 12.28
N ASP A 359 22.63 -9.26 11.52
CA ASP A 359 21.19 -9.48 11.70
C ASP A 359 20.83 -10.98 11.69
N TRP A 360 21.52 -11.76 10.84
CA TRP A 360 21.39 -13.21 10.75
C TRP A 360 21.76 -13.93 12.05
N ASP A 361 22.87 -13.56 12.68
CA ASP A 361 23.33 -14.17 13.94
C ASP A 361 22.58 -13.66 15.18
N ILE A 362 21.84 -12.56 15.07
CA ILE A 362 20.94 -12.10 16.13
C ILE A 362 19.65 -12.93 16.15
N TYR A 363 19.11 -13.28 14.98
CA TYR A 363 17.88 -14.09 14.89
C TYR A 363 18.09 -15.60 15.06
N LYS A 364 19.30 -16.10 14.75
CA LYS A 364 19.71 -17.49 14.99
C LYS A 364 19.90 -17.75 16.47
#